data_AF-A0A1H0MIE4-F1
#
_entry.id   AF-A0A1H0MIE4-F1
#
_cell.length_a   1.000
_cell.length_b   1.000
_cell.length_c   1.000
_cell.angle_alpha   90.00
_cell.angle_beta   90.00
_cell.angle_gamma   90.00
#
_symmetry.space_group_name_H-M   'P 1'
#
loop_
_entity.id
_entity.type
_entity.pdbx_description
1 polymer ?
#
loop_
_entity_poly.entity_id
_entity_poly.type
_entity_poly.pdbx_seq_one_letter_code
_entity_poly.pdbx_strand_id
1 'polypeptide(L)'
;MNKSYDNGVKTYQMDEAERKKKMAINPLNYIELKEKELTDAAIAKQWGIHQPELSKKKDNWGFIGKSLDEMKKIAKKKTSKAQREKAQSHSMQDQIKEEVQEKESVKENQDSDLEKELKEANGEVQRLNSVNDDLKGDLRDERKKYSTLYKDFERKEADLEEEQEKVKLNSLKLQQITQEYESLQLKYKELEEQFDALQDQDYSPKQTVILIEKQLNEEREAHQVTKLKVEDLQREKQMLMNQNQILTNNNERFQQRYREAEKTHEALAAYTQRVMPS
;
A
#
# COMPACT_ATOMS: atom_id res chain seq x y z
N MET A 1 -48.90 60.25 2.06
CA MET A 1 -48.71 61.51 1.30
C MET A 1 -48.53 61.16 -0.18
N ASN A 2 -49.58 61.34 -0.99
CA ASN A 2 -49.50 61.17 -2.45
C ASN A 2 -48.78 62.37 -3.06
N LYS A 3 -47.58 62.16 -3.62
CA LYS A 3 -46.88 63.17 -4.41
C LYS A 3 -47.39 63.10 -5.85
N SER A 4 -48.29 64.02 -6.18
CA SER A 4 -48.65 64.36 -7.56
C SER A 4 -47.42 64.96 -8.25
N TYR A 5 -46.91 64.32 -9.29
CA TYR A 5 -45.82 64.87 -10.10
C TYR A 5 -46.37 65.96 -11.02
N ASP A 6 -45.74 67.13 -10.95
CA ASP A 6 -46.03 68.29 -11.78
C ASP A 6 -45.59 68.03 -13.24
N ASN A 7 -46.56 67.86 -14.15
CA ASN A 7 -46.33 67.59 -15.58
C ASN A 7 -45.95 68.85 -16.37
N GLY A 8 -45.62 69.97 -15.71
CA GLY A 8 -45.21 71.23 -16.33
C GLY A 8 -43.75 71.33 -16.76
N VAL A 9 -42.92 70.28 -16.59
CA VAL A 9 -41.50 70.31 -16.98
C VAL A 9 -41.38 70.25 -18.52
N LYS A 10 -41.18 71.42 -19.13
CA LYS A 10 -40.71 71.51 -20.52
C LYS A 10 -39.32 70.89 -20.59
N THR A 11 -39.24 69.65 -21.07
CA THR A 11 -37.97 68.99 -21.38
C THR A 11 -37.27 69.77 -22.51
N TYR A 12 -35.96 69.96 -22.37
CA TYR A 12 -35.14 70.66 -23.36
C TYR A 12 -35.34 70.02 -24.75
N GLN A 13 -35.99 70.74 -25.67
CA GLN A 13 -36.11 70.33 -27.07
C GLN A 13 -34.78 70.64 -27.75
N MET A 14 -33.98 69.60 -27.94
CA MET A 14 -32.71 69.68 -28.66
C MET A 14 -32.95 70.04 -30.12
N ASP A 15 -32.19 71.00 -30.66
CA ASP A 15 -32.27 71.42 -32.06
C ASP A 15 -32.14 70.21 -32.99
N GLU A 16 -32.96 70.14 -34.04
CA GLU A 16 -33.03 68.96 -34.93
C GLU A 16 -31.69 68.62 -35.59
N ALA A 17 -30.84 69.63 -35.82
CA ALA A 17 -29.49 69.45 -36.35
C ALA A 17 -28.56 68.74 -35.36
N GLU A 18 -28.65 69.06 -34.07
CA GLU A 18 -27.87 68.39 -33.02
C GLU A 18 -28.38 66.98 -32.77
N ARG A 19 -29.71 66.78 -32.82
CA ARG A 19 -30.33 65.46 -32.73
C ARG A 19 -29.82 64.54 -33.86
N LYS A 20 -29.77 65.03 -35.10
CA LYS A 20 -29.25 64.28 -36.24
C LYS A 20 -27.76 63.94 -36.07
N LYS A 21 -26.94 64.88 -35.59
CA LYS A 21 -25.52 64.63 -35.28
C LYS A 21 -25.35 63.54 -34.22
N LYS A 22 -26.15 63.57 -33.15
CA LYS A 22 -26.11 62.53 -32.11
C LYS A 22 -26.60 61.17 -32.59
N MET A 23 -27.65 61.14 -33.42
CA MET A 23 -28.16 59.90 -34.02
C MET A 23 -27.19 59.28 -35.04
N ALA A 24 -26.36 60.09 -35.70
CA ALA A 24 -25.33 59.60 -36.60
C ALA A 24 -24.21 58.83 -35.89
N ILE A 25 -24.07 58.96 -34.56
CA ILE A 25 -23.07 58.27 -33.74
C ILE A 25 -23.65 56.93 -33.29
N ASN A 26 -23.63 55.94 -34.18
CA ASN A 26 -24.19 54.61 -33.99
C ASN A 26 -23.15 53.54 -34.37
N PRO A 27 -23.09 52.38 -33.68
CA PRO A 27 -22.22 51.26 -34.08
C PRO A 27 -22.36 50.83 -35.54
N LEU A 28 -23.55 50.93 -36.16
CA LEU A 28 -23.74 50.59 -37.58
C LEU A 28 -23.05 51.57 -38.52
N ASN A 29 -23.24 52.88 -38.29
CA ASN A 29 -22.58 53.92 -39.09
C ASN A 29 -21.05 53.89 -38.88
N TYR A 30 -20.58 53.50 -37.69
CA TYR A 30 -19.14 53.26 -37.45
C TYR A 30 -18.59 52.16 -38.38
N ILE A 31 -19.31 51.05 -38.51
CA ILE A 31 -18.92 49.92 -39.37
C ILE A 31 -18.93 50.34 -40.85
N GLU A 32 -19.95 51.07 -41.31
CA GLU A 32 -20.01 51.56 -42.69
C GLU A 32 -18.87 52.52 -43.04
N LEU A 33 -18.47 53.40 -42.12
CA LEU A 33 -17.32 54.28 -42.32
C LEU A 33 -16.00 53.50 -42.29
N LYS A 34 -15.93 52.42 -41.50
CA LYS A 34 -14.79 51.49 -41.49
C LYS A 34 -14.67 50.66 -42.76
N GLU A 35 -15.79 50.26 -43.36
CA GLU A 35 -15.82 49.60 -44.68
C GLU A 35 -15.32 50.53 -45.80
N LYS A 36 -15.57 51.84 -45.66
CA LYS A 36 -15.02 52.87 -46.54
C LYS A 36 -13.55 53.22 -46.24
N GLU A 37 -12.86 52.35 -45.50
CA GLU A 37 -11.43 52.43 -45.14
C GLU A 37 -11.03 53.70 -44.36
N LEU A 38 -11.98 54.36 -43.68
CA LEU A 38 -11.65 55.54 -42.89
C LEU A 38 -10.91 55.16 -41.60
N THR A 39 -9.85 55.89 -41.30
CA THR A 39 -9.12 55.75 -40.04
C THR A 39 -9.96 56.26 -38.87
N ASP A 40 -9.71 55.76 -37.66
CA ASP A 40 -10.44 56.21 -36.46
C ASP A 40 -10.32 57.72 -36.24
N ALA A 41 -9.19 58.30 -36.64
CA ALA A 41 -8.95 59.74 -36.62
C ALA A 41 -9.87 60.51 -37.57
N ALA A 42 -10.08 60.00 -38.79
CA ALA A 42 -10.96 60.61 -39.77
C ALA A 42 -12.44 60.51 -39.36
N ILE A 43 -12.85 59.37 -38.79
CA ILE A 43 -14.20 59.15 -38.27
C ILE A 43 -14.51 60.10 -37.11
N ALA A 44 -13.57 60.25 -36.16
CA ALA A 44 -13.71 61.18 -35.04
C ALA A 44 -13.88 62.64 -35.51
N LYS A 45 -13.08 63.05 -36.51
CA LYS A 45 -13.17 64.38 -37.13
C LYS A 45 -14.50 64.60 -37.85
N GLN A 46 -15.01 63.59 -38.56
CA GLN A 46 -16.29 63.65 -39.28
C GLN A 46 -17.50 63.75 -38.34
N TRP A 47 -17.42 63.12 -37.17
CA TRP A 47 -18.48 63.21 -36.15
C TRP A 47 -18.34 64.41 -35.21
N GLY A 48 -17.23 65.15 -35.28
CA GLY A 48 -16.96 66.28 -34.40
C GLY A 48 -16.73 65.87 -32.94
N ILE A 49 -16.20 64.66 -32.73
CA ILE A 49 -15.95 64.08 -31.40
C ILE A 49 -14.44 63.94 -31.17
N HIS A 50 -13.98 64.13 -29.95
CA HIS A 50 -12.57 63.92 -29.59
C HIS A 50 -12.21 62.41 -29.64
N GLN A 51 -11.03 62.04 -30.15
CA GLN A 51 -10.64 60.62 -30.36
C GLN A 51 -10.82 59.70 -29.12
N PRO A 52 -10.39 60.09 -27.91
CA PRO A 52 -10.68 59.36 -26.67
C PRO A 52 -12.16 59.05 -26.43
N GLU A 53 -13.06 59.95 -26.80
CA GLU A 53 -14.50 59.75 -26.62
C GLU A 53 -15.06 58.76 -27.64
N LEU A 54 -14.53 58.75 -28.87
CA LEU A 54 -14.80 57.68 -29.84
C LEU A 54 -14.30 56.31 -29.33
N SER A 55 -13.13 56.27 -28.68
CA SER A 55 -12.62 55.03 -28.07
C SER A 55 -13.55 54.49 -26.98
N LYS A 56 -14.09 55.36 -26.11
CA LYS A 56 -15.08 54.98 -25.10
C LYS A 56 -16.37 54.44 -25.73
N LYS A 57 -16.84 55.04 -26.84
CA LYS A 57 -18.01 54.55 -27.56
C LYS A 57 -17.75 53.17 -28.18
N LYS A 58 -16.57 52.97 -28.79
CA LYS A 58 -16.15 51.65 -29.32
C LYS A 58 -16.09 50.58 -28.24
N ASP A 59 -15.59 50.94 -27.05
CA ASP A 59 -15.56 50.04 -25.89
C ASP A 59 -16.98 49.60 -25.49
N ASN A 60 -17.88 50.58 -25.33
CA ASN A 60 -19.29 50.33 -25.01
C ASN A 60 -20.01 49.47 -26.08
N TRP A 61 -19.59 49.57 -27.34
CA TRP A 61 -20.11 48.73 -28.42
C TRP A 61 -19.47 47.35 -28.46
N GLY A 62 -18.26 47.18 -27.90
CA GLY A 62 -17.49 45.94 -27.89
C GLY A 62 -16.58 45.77 -29.11
N PHE A 63 -16.14 46.87 -29.73
CA PHE A 63 -15.38 46.88 -30.99
C PHE A 63 -13.86 46.98 -30.80
N ILE A 64 -13.35 47.11 -29.57
CA ILE A 64 -11.90 47.22 -29.32
C ILE A 64 -11.21 45.91 -29.68
N GLY A 65 -10.19 45.97 -30.55
CA GLY A 65 -9.38 44.82 -30.95
C GLY A 65 -10.09 43.79 -31.82
N LYS A 66 -11.30 44.09 -32.33
CA LYS A 66 -12.10 43.19 -33.15
C LYS A 66 -11.92 43.45 -34.64
N SER A 67 -12.01 42.40 -35.46
CA SER A 67 -12.01 42.55 -36.92
C SER A 67 -13.34 43.11 -37.42
N LEU A 68 -13.39 43.63 -38.66
CA LEU A 68 -14.61 44.16 -39.26
C LEU A 68 -15.76 43.13 -39.25
N ASP A 69 -15.45 41.86 -39.51
CA ASP A 69 -16.43 40.77 -39.50
C ASP A 69 -16.95 40.45 -38.09
N GLU A 70 -16.09 40.54 -37.07
CA GLU A 70 -16.51 40.40 -35.68
C GLU A 70 -17.37 41.58 -35.23
N MET A 71 -17.02 42.81 -35.63
CA MET A 71 -17.86 44.00 -35.36
C MET A 71 -19.25 43.86 -35.98
N LYS A 72 -19.34 43.36 -37.22
CA LYS A 72 -20.62 43.05 -37.87
C LYS A 72 -21.43 42.02 -37.10
N LYS A 73 -20.81 40.94 -36.62
CA LYS A 73 -21.48 39.91 -35.81
C LYS A 73 -22.01 40.48 -34.49
N ILE A 74 -21.20 41.29 -33.80
CA ILE A 74 -21.57 41.93 -32.53
C ILE A 74 -22.71 42.93 -32.75
N ALA A 75 -22.62 43.76 -33.79
CA ALA A 75 -23.68 44.70 -34.16
C ALA A 75 -24.97 43.95 -34.49
N LYS A 76 -24.92 42.90 -35.31
CA LYS A 76 -26.09 42.06 -35.68
C LYS A 76 -26.73 41.38 -34.47
N LYS A 77 -25.94 40.90 -33.51
CA LYS A 77 -26.44 40.28 -32.27
C LYS A 77 -27.11 41.29 -31.33
N LYS A 78 -26.59 42.51 -31.25
CA LYS A 78 -27.18 43.59 -30.44
C LYS A 78 -28.40 44.23 -31.11
N THR A 79 -28.43 44.34 -32.45
CA THR A 79 -29.60 44.84 -33.19
C THR A 79 -30.72 43.82 -33.25
N SER A 80 -30.43 42.51 -33.36
CA SER A 80 -31.50 41.50 -33.43
C SER A 80 -32.35 41.44 -32.16
N LYS A 81 -31.78 41.69 -30.97
CA LYS A 81 -32.56 41.73 -29.72
C LYS A 81 -33.48 42.96 -29.66
N ALA A 82 -33.00 44.14 -30.05
CA ALA A 82 -33.78 45.39 -30.00
C ALA A 82 -34.76 45.57 -31.18
N GLN A 83 -34.49 44.95 -32.34
CA GLN A 83 -35.41 44.93 -33.49
C GLN A 83 -36.46 43.81 -33.37
N ARG A 84 -36.16 42.66 -32.72
CA ARG A 84 -37.15 41.60 -32.42
C ARG A 84 -38.26 42.08 -31.49
N GLU A 85 -37.96 42.96 -30.54
CA GLU A 85 -38.98 43.55 -29.65
C GLU A 85 -39.87 44.61 -30.32
N LYS A 86 -39.44 45.21 -31.44
CA LYS A 86 -40.18 46.29 -32.14
C LYS A 86 -40.85 45.89 -33.45
N ALA A 87 -40.60 44.69 -33.97
CA ALA A 87 -41.15 44.20 -35.24
C ALA A 87 -41.89 42.84 -35.08
N GLN A 88 -42.69 42.69 -34.02
CA GLN A 88 -43.47 41.46 -33.81
C GLN A 88 -44.65 41.35 -34.79
N SER A 89 -44.39 40.72 -35.93
CA SER A 89 -45.33 39.83 -36.62
C SER A 89 -44.55 38.66 -37.26
N HIS A 90 -44.05 37.74 -36.42
CA HIS A 90 -43.61 36.42 -36.88
C HIS A 90 -44.53 35.37 -36.23
N SER A 91 -44.95 34.39 -37.02
CA SER A 91 -45.92 33.35 -36.68
C SER A 91 -45.57 32.64 -35.37
N MET A 92 -46.57 32.43 -34.50
CA MET A 92 -46.43 31.66 -33.24
C MET A 92 -45.76 30.29 -33.45
N GLN A 93 -45.93 29.66 -34.62
CA GLN A 93 -45.33 28.35 -34.92
C GLN A 93 -43.81 28.39 -35.01
N ASP A 94 -43.22 29.48 -35.49
CA ASP A 94 -41.75 29.59 -35.62
C ASP A 94 -41.11 29.90 -34.26
N GLN A 95 -41.81 30.62 -33.38
CA GLN A 95 -41.40 30.83 -31.99
C GLN A 95 -41.41 29.52 -31.19
N ILE A 96 -42.47 28.72 -31.33
CA ILE A 96 -42.56 27.41 -30.67
C ILE A 96 -41.44 26.48 -31.18
N LYS A 97 -41.13 26.51 -32.49
CA LYS A 97 -40.03 25.72 -33.06
C LYS A 97 -38.67 26.14 -32.52
N GLU A 98 -38.33 27.44 -32.53
CA GLU A 98 -37.04 27.91 -31.99
C GLU A 98 -36.92 27.57 -30.49
N GLU A 99 -37.99 27.73 -29.71
CA GLU A 99 -37.97 27.48 -28.26
C GLU A 99 -37.88 25.97 -27.92
N VAL A 100 -38.51 25.11 -28.73
CA VAL A 100 -38.36 23.65 -28.62
C VAL A 100 -36.93 23.24 -28.97
N GLN A 101 -36.36 23.79 -30.05
CA GLN A 101 -35.01 23.47 -30.49
C GLN A 101 -33.95 23.93 -29.48
N GLU A 102 -34.15 25.09 -28.85
CA GLU A 102 -33.28 25.60 -27.78
C GLU A 102 -33.38 24.70 -26.54
N LYS A 103 -34.60 24.29 -26.13
CA LYS A 103 -34.81 23.35 -25.01
C LYS A 103 -34.24 21.96 -25.28
N GLU A 104 -34.34 21.45 -26.50
CA GLU A 104 -33.73 20.17 -26.91
C GLU A 104 -32.20 20.26 -26.84
N SER A 105 -31.60 21.34 -27.37
CA SER A 105 -30.15 21.53 -27.28
C SER A 105 -29.64 21.69 -25.85
N VAL A 106 -30.41 22.31 -24.95
CA VAL A 106 -30.07 22.43 -23.53
C VAL A 106 -30.15 21.07 -22.84
N LYS A 107 -31.18 20.26 -23.12
CA LYS A 107 -31.29 18.89 -22.60
C LYS A 107 -30.15 18.01 -23.08
N GLU A 108 -29.83 18.05 -24.36
CA GLU A 108 -28.75 17.24 -24.93
C GLU A 108 -27.39 17.60 -24.32
N ASN A 109 -27.13 18.88 -24.06
CA ASN A 109 -25.95 19.33 -23.33
C ASN A 109 -25.95 18.84 -21.87
N GLN A 110 -27.08 18.93 -21.16
CA GLN A 110 -27.21 18.42 -19.79
C GLN A 110 -27.01 16.90 -19.71
N ASP A 111 -27.60 16.15 -20.64
CA ASP A 111 -27.47 14.69 -20.69
C ASP A 111 -26.01 14.28 -20.98
N SER A 112 -25.33 15.00 -21.87
CA SER A 112 -23.88 14.82 -22.13
C SER A 112 -23.02 15.08 -20.89
N ASP A 113 -23.33 16.15 -20.14
CA ASP A 113 -22.57 16.49 -18.93
C ASP A 113 -22.82 15.46 -17.81
N LEU A 114 -24.07 15.01 -17.64
CA LEU A 114 -24.41 13.92 -16.72
C LEU A 114 -23.75 12.60 -17.09
N GLU A 115 -23.65 12.27 -18.38
CA GLU A 115 -23.00 11.04 -18.84
C GLU A 115 -21.48 11.06 -18.58
N LYS A 116 -20.85 12.23 -18.73
CA LYS A 116 -19.44 12.41 -18.33
C LYS A 116 -19.25 12.25 -16.83
N GLU A 117 -20.08 12.90 -16.01
CA GLU A 117 -20.02 12.77 -14.54
C GLU A 117 -20.23 11.31 -14.10
N LEU A 118 -21.18 10.60 -14.71
CA LEU A 118 -21.42 9.18 -14.43
C LEU A 118 -20.21 8.31 -14.80
N LYS A 119 -19.56 8.60 -15.93
CA LYS A 119 -18.37 7.87 -16.36
C LYS A 119 -17.18 8.12 -15.44
N GLU A 120 -16.98 9.36 -15.01
CA GLU A 120 -15.95 9.72 -14.03
C GLU A 120 -16.21 9.08 -12.67
N ALA A 121 -17.45 9.14 -12.18
CA ALA A 121 -17.84 8.51 -10.92
C ALA A 121 -17.65 6.98 -10.96
N ASN A 122 -18.04 6.32 -12.04
CA ASN A 122 -17.80 4.89 -12.22
C ASN A 122 -16.30 4.55 -12.28
N GLY A 123 -15.49 5.40 -12.92
CA GLY A 123 -14.04 5.25 -12.92
C GLY A 123 -13.44 5.34 -11.51
N GLU A 124 -13.90 6.29 -10.70
CA GLU A 124 -13.45 6.43 -9.32
C GLU A 124 -13.90 5.25 -8.45
N VAL A 125 -15.13 4.74 -8.62
CA VAL A 125 -15.60 3.53 -7.91
C VAL A 125 -14.73 2.32 -8.25
N GLN A 126 -14.37 2.12 -9.53
CA GLN A 126 -13.47 1.04 -9.93
C GLN A 126 -12.09 1.18 -9.30
N ARG A 127 -11.54 2.40 -9.29
CA ARG A 127 -10.25 2.69 -8.66
C ARG A 127 -10.28 2.40 -7.16
N LEU A 128 -11.33 2.86 -6.46
CA LEU A 128 -11.49 2.62 -5.02
C LEU A 128 -11.66 1.13 -4.70
N ASN A 129 -12.37 0.38 -5.53
CA ASN A 129 -12.49 -1.08 -5.37
C ASN A 129 -11.14 -1.78 -5.52
N SER A 130 -10.33 -1.39 -6.52
CA SER A 130 -8.97 -1.93 -6.69
C SER A 130 -8.12 -1.68 -5.44
N VAL A 131 -8.11 -0.44 -4.94
CA VAL A 131 -7.35 -0.08 -3.73
C VAL A 131 -7.85 -0.87 -2.50
N ASN A 132 -9.16 -1.07 -2.38
CA ASN A 132 -9.74 -1.84 -1.28
C ASN A 132 -9.33 -3.32 -1.34
N ASP A 133 -9.27 -3.90 -2.54
CA ASP A 133 -8.84 -5.28 -2.71
C ASP A 133 -7.34 -5.45 -2.46
N ASP A 134 -6.51 -4.49 -2.88
CA ASP A 134 -5.07 -4.45 -2.55
C ASP A 134 -4.88 -4.37 -1.03
N LEU A 135 -5.59 -3.45 -0.35
CA LEU A 135 -5.52 -3.31 1.10
C LEU A 135 -5.96 -4.57 1.84
N LYS A 136 -6.99 -5.28 1.37
CA LYS A 136 -7.40 -6.57 1.94
C LYS A 136 -6.31 -7.64 1.74
N GLY A 137 -5.62 -7.61 0.60
CA GLY A 137 -4.46 -8.46 0.32
C GLY A 137 -3.35 -8.22 1.34
N ASP A 138 -2.92 -6.97 1.48
CA ASP A 138 -1.89 -6.56 2.44
C ASP A 138 -2.26 -6.96 3.87
N LEU A 139 -3.50 -6.71 4.29
CA LEU A 139 -3.99 -7.05 5.63
C LEU A 139 -3.99 -8.57 5.88
N ARG A 140 -4.28 -9.37 4.86
CA ARG A 140 -4.21 -10.83 4.93
C ARG A 140 -2.76 -11.30 5.06
N ASP A 141 -1.85 -10.73 4.31
CA ASP A 141 -0.43 -11.11 4.37
C ASP A 141 0.22 -10.66 5.68
N GLU A 142 -0.15 -9.50 6.21
CA GLU A 142 0.32 -9.04 7.51
C GLU A 142 -0.20 -9.93 8.65
N ARG A 143 -1.44 -10.41 8.57
CA ARG A 143 -1.97 -11.42 9.50
C ARG A 143 -1.18 -12.74 9.45
N LYS A 144 -0.77 -13.18 8.25
CA LYS A 144 0.07 -14.38 8.12
C LYS A 144 1.43 -14.16 8.76
N LYS A 145 2.10 -13.03 8.49
CA LYS A 145 3.38 -12.67 9.10
C LYS A 145 3.30 -12.61 10.62
N TYR A 146 2.23 -12.01 11.15
CA TYR A 146 2.01 -11.92 12.59
C TYR A 146 1.78 -13.32 13.20
N SER A 147 1.02 -14.18 12.53
CA SER A 147 0.81 -15.56 12.98
C SER A 147 2.10 -16.38 12.97
N THR A 148 2.96 -16.23 11.96
CA THR A 148 4.27 -16.89 11.93
C THR A 148 5.18 -16.37 13.03
N LEU A 149 5.24 -15.06 13.22
CA LEU A 149 6.06 -14.44 14.26
C LEU A 149 5.63 -14.87 15.66
N TYR A 150 4.31 -14.98 15.88
CA TYR A 150 3.76 -15.44 17.14
C TYR A 150 4.15 -16.90 17.44
N LYS A 151 4.08 -17.79 16.45
CA LYS A 151 4.55 -19.19 16.61
C LYS A 151 6.05 -19.29 16.87
N ASP A 152 6.85 -18.44 16.22
CA ASP A 152 8.30 -18.41 16.46
C ASP A 152 8.63 -17.89 17.86
N PHE A 153 7.81 -16.96 18.38
CA PHE A 153 7.92 -16.47 19.75
C PHE A 153 7.58 -17.58 20.76
N GLU A 154 6.45 -18.29 20.59
CA GLU A 154 6.08 -19.43 21.45
C GLU A 154 7.16 -20.52 21.47
N ARG A 155 7.79 -20.81 20.32
CA ARG A 155 8.91 -21.76 20.26
C ARG A 155 10.11 -21.30 21.06
N LYS A 156 10.49 -20.03 20.92
CA LYS A 156 11.61 -19.45 21.68
C LYS A 156 11.35 -19.43 23.18
N GLU A 157 10.10 -19.21 23.61
CA GLU A 157 9.74 -19.30 25.02
C GLU A 157 9.91 -20.73 25.54
N ALA A 158 9.47 -21.74 24.79
CA ALA A 158 9.66 -23.15 25.16
C ALA A 158 11.14 -23.55 25.23
N ASP A 159 11.94 -23.14 24.24
CA ASP A 159 13.40 -23.39 24.23
C ASP A 159 14.09 -22.74 25.43
N LEU A 160 13.67 -21.52 25.80
CA LEU A 160 14.20 -20.79 26.95
C LEU A 160 13.84 -21.50 28.27
N GLU A 161 12.63 -22.03 28.39
CA GLU A 161 12.20 -22.79 29.58
C GLU A 161 13.01 -24.09 29.72
N GLU A 162 13.27 -24.80 28.61
CA GLU A 162 14.12 -25.98 28.61
C GLU A 162 15.57 -25.68 29.03
N GLU A 163 16.14 -24.58 28.51
CA GLU A 163 17.46 -24.08 28.92
C GLU A 163 17.51 -23.76 30.42
N GLN A 164 16.48 -23.10 30.96
CA GLN A 164 16.41 -22.79 32.39
C GLN A 164 16.36 -24.05 33.25
N GLU A 165 15.58 -25.06 32.86
CA GLU A 165 15.54 -26.35 33.55
C GLU A 165 16.90 -27.06 33.50
N LYS A 166 17.59 -27.05 32.35
CA LYS A 166 18.96 -27.60 32.23
C LYS A 166 19.95 -26.88 33.14
N VAL A 167 19.88 -25.55 33.23
CA VAL A 167 20.75 -24.77 34.12
C VAL A 167 20.48 -25.10 35.59
N LYS A 168 19.21 -25.21 36.01
CA LYS A 168 18.86 -25.64 37.38
C LYS A 168 19.42 -27.03 37.69
N LEU A 169 19.26 -27.98 36.77
CA LEU A 169 19.79 -29.33 36.94
C LEU A 169 21.32 -29.34 37.04
N ASN A 170 22.00 -28.58 36.19
CA ASN A 170 23.45 -28.47 36.21
C ASN A 170 23.95 -27.81 37.50
N SER A 171 23.25 -26.79 38.01
CA SER A 171 23.56 -26.18 39.31
C SER A 171 23.44 -27.21 40.45
N LEU A 172 22.42 -28.05 40.42
CA LEU A 172 22.22 -29.09 41.43
C LEU A 172 23.32 -30.17 41.36
N LYS A 173 23.69 -30.60 40.16
CA LYS A 173 24.83 -31.51 39.95
C LYS A 173 26.14 -30.91 40.44
N LEU A 174 26.39 -29.62 40.16
CA LEU A 174 27.59 -28.93 40.63
C LEU A 174 27.65 -28.91 42.16
N GLN A 175 26.51 -28.64 42.83
CA GLN A 175 26.43 -28.67 44.29
C GLN A 175 26.74 -30.06 44.85
N GLN A 176 26.22 -31.13 44.23
CA GLN A 176 26.52 -32.51 44.63
C GLN A 176 28.01 -32.84 44.46
N ILE A 177 28.60 -32.49 43.32
CA ILE A 177 30.04 -32.70 43.06
C ILE A 177 30.89 -31.95 44.10
N THR A 178 30.51 -30.72 44.46
CA THR A 178 31.21 -29.97 45.51
C THR A 178 31.17 -30.69 46.86
N GLN A 179 30.01 -31.22 47.25
CA GLN A 179 29.88 -31.99 48.50
C GLN A 179 30.70 -33.30 48.49
N GLU A 180 30.71 -34.00 47.35
CA GLU A 180 31.53 -35.19 47.16
C GLU A 180 33.03 -34.87 47.22
N TYR A 181 33.44 -33.75 46.63
CA TYR A 181 34.81 -33.26 46.67
C TYR A 181 35.25 -32.91 48.09
N GLU A 182 34.43 -32.17 48.85
CA GLU A 182 34.69 -31.86 50.27
C GLU A 182 34.83 -33.14 51.10
N SER A 183 33.92 -34.10 50.88
CA SER A 183 33.97 -35.40 51.56
C SER A 183 35.22 -36.19 51.21
N LEU A 184 35.66 -36.14 49.95
CA LEU A 184 36.88 -36.80 49.49
C LEU A 184 38.12 -36.13 50.09
N GLN A 185 38.16 -34.80 50.18
CA GLN A 185 39.26 -34.08 50.85
C GLN A 185 39.38 -34.47 52.32
N LEU A 186 38.27 -34.62 53.03
CA LEU A 186 38.28 -35.10 54.43
C LEU A 186 38.86 -36.51 54.53
N LYS A 187 38.44 -37.44 53.66
CA LYS A 187 38.99 -38.80 53.62
C LYS A 187 40.48 -38.84 53.28
N TYR A 188 40.94 -37.99 52.35
CA TYR A 188 42.37 -37.89 52.04
C TYR A 188 43.17 -37.44 53.26
N LYS A 189 42.66 -36.44 53.99
CA LYS A 189 43.31 -35.96 55.21
C LYS A 189 43.33 -37.05 56.30
N GLU A 190 42.23 -37.78 56.49
CA GLU A 190 42.19 -38.91 57.43
C GLU A 190 43.19 -40.02 57.03
N LEU A 191 43.34 -40.30 55.74
CA LEU A 191 44.29 -41.30 55.24
C LEU A 191 45.74 -40.84 55.39
N GLU A 192 46.02 -39.55 55.18
CA GLU A 192 47.32 -38.93 55.43
C GLU A 192 47.70 -39.03 56.91
N GLU A 193 46.78 -38.69 57.82
CA GLU A 193 46.96 -38.86 59.27
C GLU A 193 47.18 -40.34 59.66
N GLN A 194 46.47 -41.28 59.02
CA GLN A 194 46.71 -42.71 59.21
C GLN A 194 48.08 -43.14 58.68
N PHE A 195 48.51 -42.62 57.53
CA PHE A 195 49.81 -42.94 56.95
C PHE A 195 50.96 -42.43 57.83
N ASP A 196 50.86 -41.21 58.35
CA ASP A 196 51.83 -40.65 59.30
C ASP A 196 51.89 -41.47 60.59
N ALA A 197 50.73 -41.82 61.15
CA ALA A 197 50.65 -42.70 62.32
C ALA A 197 51.19 -44.10 62.03
N LEU A 198 51.07 -44.56 60.78
CA LEU A 198 51.64 -45.83 60.36
C LEU A 198 53.17 -45.75 60.18
N GLN A 199 53.68 -44.62 59.70
CA GLN A 199 55.11 -44.40 59.51
C GLN A 199 55.85 -44.22 60.86
N ASP A 200 55.19 -43.63 61.86
CA ASP A 200 55.72 -43.45 63.21
C ASP A 200 55.73 -44.74 64.05
N GLN A 201 54.91 -45.73 63.70
CA GLN A 201 55.04 -47.08 64.22
C GLN A 201 56.00 -47.87 63.33
N ASP A 202 57.21 -48.15 63.79
CA ASP A 202 58.13 -49.12 63.15
C ASP A 202 57.40 -50.47 62.93
N TYR A 203 56.82 -50.70 61.74
CA TYR A 203 55.97 -51.86 61.53
C TYR A 203 56.74 -53.15 61.25
N SER A 204 56.41 -54.13 62.08
CA SER A 204 56.57 -55.55 61.79
C SER A 204 55.98 -55.89 60.40
N PRO A 205 56.74 -56.60 59.53
CA PRO A 205 56.37 -56.92 58.14
C PRO A 205 54.99 -57.56 57.90
N LYS A 206 54.33 -58.08 58.94
CA LYS A 206 53.07 -58.82 58.82
C LYS A 206 51.84 -57.94 58.56
N GLN A 207 51.79 -56.71 59.11
CA GLN A 207 50.63 -55.84 58.89
C GLN A 207 50.64 -55.21 57.50
N THR A 208 51.81 -54.86 56.98
CA THR A 208 52.00 -54.39 55.60
C THR A 208 51.57 -55.44 54.58
N VAL A 209 51.89 -56.72 54.80
CA VAL A 209 51.47 -57.82 53.92
C VAL A 209 49.95 -57.99 53.91
N ILE A 210 49.28 -57.92 55.07
CA ILE A 210 47.81 -58.04 55.15
C ILE A 210 47.12 -56.88 54.42
N LEU A 211 47.63 -55.65 54.55
CA LEU A 211 47.07 -54.48 53.88
C LEU A 211 47.23 -54.60 52.35
N ILE A 212 48.40 -55.04 51.88
CA ILE A 212 48.68 -55.27 50.46
C ILE A 212 47.81 -56.40 49.91
N GLU A 213 47.62 -57.50 50.63
CA GLU A 213 46.75 -58.61 50.22
C GLU A 213 45.28 -58.16 50.11
N LYS A 214 44.83 -57.30 51.03
CA LYS A 214 43.47 -56.74 50.99
C LYS A 214 43.29 -55.84 49.77
N GLN A 215 44.22 -54.90 49.53
CA GLN A 215 44.19 -54.03 48.35
C GLN A 215 44.25 -54.83 47.04
N LEU A 216 45.07 -55.89 46.99
CA LEU A 216 45.16 -56.76 45.82
C LEU A 216 43.85 -57.49 45.54
N ASN A 217 43.12 -57.91 46.57
CA ASN A 217 41.82 -58.56 46.40
C ASN A 217 40.73 -57.57 45.98
N GLU A 218 40.69 -56.36 46.56
CA GLU A 218 39.77 -55.30 46.15
C GLU A 218 39.99 -54.91 44.68
N GLU A 219 41.24 -54.78 44.24
CA GLU A 219 41.59 -54.53 42.84
C GLU A 219 41.19 -55.68 41.90
N ARG A 220 41.30 -56.93 42.35
CA ARG A 220 40.84 -58.10 41.58
C ARG A 220 39.33 -58.11 41.39
N GLU A 221 38.58 -57.82 42.45
CA GLU A 221 37.12 -57.72 42.39
C GLU A 221 36.68 -56.55 41.49
N ALA A 222 37.30 -55.38 41.65
CA ALA A 222 37.05 -54.22 40.80
C ALA A 222 37.35 -54.50 39.32
N HIS A 223 38.46 -55.20 39.04
CA HIS A 223 38.81 -55.62 37.69
C HIS A 223 37.78 -56.60 37.11
N GLN A 224 37.29 -57.56 37.91
CA GLN A 224 36.27 -58.51 37.48
C GLN A 224 34.94 -57.81 37.16
N VAL A 225 34.51 -56.86 37.99
CA VAL A 225 33.31 -56.05 37.74
C VAL A 225 33.46 -55.23 36.45
N THR A 226 34.62 -54.61 36.26
CA THR A 226 34.88 -53.80 35.05
C THR A 226 34.89 -54.69 33.80
N LYS A 227 35.48 -55.88 33.88
CA LYS A 227 35.47 -56.86 32.78
C LYS A 227 34.04 -57.24 32.38
N LEU A 228 33.19 -57.59 33.34
CA LEU A 228 31.77 -57.90 33.07
C LEU A 228 31.05 -56.70 32.43
N LYS A 229 31.32 -55.49 32.92
CA LYS A 229 30.72 -54.26 32.36
C LYS A 229 31.15 -54.02 30.91
N VAL A 230 32.41 -54.28 30.57
CA VAL A 230 32.92 -54.18 29.20
C VAL A 230 32.23 -55.21 28.29
N GLU A 231 32.05 -56.45 28.76
CA GLU A 231 31.34 -57.49 28.00
C GLU A 231 29.88 -57.11 27.73
N ASP A 232 29.17 -56.55 28.73
CA ASP A 232 27.80 -56.08 28.55
C ASP A 232 27.69 -54.90 27.58
N LEU A 233 28.60 -53.93 27.66
CA LEU A 233 28.65 -52.82 26.70
C LEU A 233 28.97 -53.30 25.27
N GLN A 234 29.80 -54.33 25.13
CA GLN A 234 30.05 -54.95 23.82
C GLN A 234 28.80 -55.62 23.25
N ARG A 235 28.01 -56.32 24.08
CA ARG A 235 26.72 -56.92 23.66
C ARG A 235 25.72 -55.84 23.26
N GLU A 236 25.61 -54.76 24.04
CA GLU A 236 24.75 -53.62 23.75
C GLU A 236 25.14 -52.94 22.42
N LYS A 237 26.43 -52.69 22.22
CA LYS A 237 26.97 -52.16 20.95
C LYS A 237 26.58 -53.04 19.76
N GLN A 238 26.68 -54.37 19.90
CA GLN A 238 26.30 -55.30 18.83
C GLN A 238 24.80 -55.23 18.52
N MET A 239 23.94 -55.14 19.55
CA MET A 239 22.50 -54.97 19.34
C MET A 239 22.16 -53.66 18.63
N LEU A 240 22.76 -52.55 19.04
CA LEU A 240 22.56 -51.25 18.40
C LEU A 240 23.07 -51.24 16.95
N MET A 241 24.19 -51.91 16.67
CA MET A 241 24.70 -52.06 15.31
C MET A 241 23.71 -52.83 14.42
N ASN A 242 23.17 -53.94 14.91
CA ASN A 242 22.14 -54.70 14.20
C ASN A 242 20.86 -53.88 13.98
N GLN A 243 20.41 -53.12 14.98
CA GLN A 243 19.23 -52.25 14.87
C GLN A 243 19.45 -51.15 13.84
N ASN A 244 20.60 -50.49 13.85
CA ASN A 244 20.96 -49.48 12.85
C ASN A 244 20.96 -50.08 11.45
N GLN A 245 21.51 -51.28 11.26
CA GLN A 245 21.50 -51.95 9.96
C GLN A 245 20.08 -52.25 9.46
N ILE A 246 19.16 -52.67 10.34
CA ILE A 246 17.75 -52.85 10.00
C ILE A 246 17.11 -51.52 9.59
N LEU A 247 17.35 -50.45 10.34
CA LEU A 247 16.81 -49.12 10.05
C LEU A 247 17.34 -48.56 8.73
N THR A 248 18.64 -48.72 8.45
CA THR A 248 19.25 -48.32 7.18
C THR A 248 18.61 -49.07 6.00
N ASN A 249 18.49 -50.39 6.09
CA ASN A 249 17.84 -51.19 5.05
C ASN A 249 16.37 -50.79 4.83
N ASN A 250 15.65 -50.48 5.90
CA ASN A 250 14.27 -50.01 5.80
C ASN A 250 14.19 -48.62 5.13
N ASN A 251 15.07 -47.70 5.51
CA ASN A 251 15.13 -46.37 4.92
C ASN A 251 15.44 -46.43 3.41
N GLU A 252 16.40 -47.28 3.01
CA GLU A 252 16.68 -47.52 1.59
C GLU A 252 15.46 -48.05 0.83
N ARG A 253 14.72 -49.00 1.41
CA ARG A 253 13.46 -49.50 0.83
C ARG A 253 12.40 -48.41 0.72
N PHE A 254 12.26 -47.55 1.72
CA PHE A 254 11.33 -46.43 1.68
C PHE A 254 11.72 -45.41 0.60
N GLN A 255 13.01 -45.08 0.48
CA GLN A 255 13.51 -44.17 -0.56
C GLN A 255 13.30 -44.75 -1.96
N GLN A 256 13.50 -46.06 -2.16
CA GLN A 256 13.20 -46.72 -3.44
C GLN A 256 11.72 -46.58 -3.79
N ARG A 257 10.81 -46.92 -2.86
CA ARG A 257 9.36 -46.78 -3.05
C ARG A 257 8.95 -45.33 -3.32
N TYR A 258 9.58 -44.37 -2.66
CA TYR A 258 9.32 -42.95 -2.88
C TYR A 258 9.72 -42.52 -4.30
N ARG A 259 10.93 -42.88 -4.75
CA ARG A 259 11.38 -42.59 -6.13
C ARG A 259 10.52 -43.27 -7.19
N GLU A 260 10.02 -44.48 -6.92
CA GLU A 260 9.07 -45.15 -7.80
C GLU A 260 7.74 -44.39 -7.86
N ALA A 261 7.23 -43.93 -6.72
CA ALA A 261 6.00 -43.13 -6.65
C ALA A 261 6.16 -41.76 -7.33
N GLU A 262 7.32 -41.11 -7.23
CA GLU A 262 7.61 -39.88 -7.97
C GLU A 262 7.58 -40.12 -9.48
N LYS A 263 8.23 -41.19 -9.96
CA LYS A 263 8.21 -41.56 -11.38
C LYS A 263 6.80 -41.86 -11.89
N THR A 264 5.97 -42.54 -11.10
CA THR A 264 4.57 -42.79 -11.49
C THR A 264 3.75 -41.51 -11.50
N HIS A 265 3.95 -40.62 -10.52
CA HIS A 265 3.31 -39.30 -10.51
C HIS A 265 3.72 -38.44 -11.70
N GLU A 266 5.01 -38.38 -12.04
CA GLU A 266 5.52 -37.68 -13.23
C GLU A 266 4.93 -38.25 -14.52
N ALA A 267 4.87 -39.58 -14.64
CA ALA A 267 4.25 -40.22 -15.80
C ALA A 267 2.75 -39.91 -15.92
N LEU A 268 2.02 -39.91 -14.80
CA LEU A 268 0.61 -39.54 -14.76
C LEU A 268 0.40 -38.05 -15.08
N ALA A 269 1.26 -37.16 -14.58
CA ALA A 269 1.22 -35.74 -14.88
C ALA A 269 1.48 -35.48 -16.38
N ALA A 270 2.50 -36.12 -16.96
CA ALA A 270 2.81 -36.04 -18.39
C ALA A 270 1.68 -36.59 -19.27
N TYR A 271 1.03 -37.69 -18.85
CA TYR A 271 -0.15 -38.22 -19.53
C TYR A 271 -1.32 -37.23 -19.48
N THR A 272 -1.57 -36.64 -18.31
CA THR A 272 -2.65 -35.65 -18.13
C THR A 272 -2.43 -34.43 -19.02
N GLN A 273 -1.21 -33.92 -19.12
CA GLN A 273 -0.86 -32.82 -20.03
C GLN A 273 -1.08 -33.17 -21.51
N ARG A 274 -0.89 -34.44 -21.91
CA ARG A 274 -1.16 -34.88 -23.28
C ARG A 274 -2.65 -35.03 -23.60
N VAL A 275 -3.45 -35.48 -22.64
CA VAL A 275 -4.88 -35.77 -22.85
C VAL A 275 -5.76 -34.54 -22.63
N MET A 276 -5.34 -33.62 -21.76
CA MET A 276 -6.00 -32.34 -21.52
C MET A 276 -5.01 -31.17 -21.69
N PRO A 277 -4.57 -30.89 -22.92
CA PRO A 277 -3.80 -29.68 -23.19
C PRO A 277 -4.72 -28.48 -23.01
N SER A 278 -4.34 -27.59 -22.09
CA SER A 278 -4.95 -26.27 -21.88
C SER A 278 -4.73 -25.37 -23.09
#